data_AF-A0A651GH51-F1
#
_entry.id   AF-A0A651GH51-F1
#
_cell.length_a   1.000
_cell.length_b   1.000
_cell.length_c   1.000
_cell.angle_alpha   90.00
_cell.angle_beta   90.00
_cell.angle_gamma   90.00
#
_symmetry.space_group_name_H-M   'P 1'
#
loop_
_entity.id
_entity.type
_entity.pdbx_description
1 polymer ?
#
loop_
_entity_poly.entity_id
_entity_poly.type
_entity_poly.pdbx_seq_one_letter_code
_entity_poly.pdbx_strand_id
1 'polypeptide(L)'
;MSQSELLEKVFHQCFFARELTRLQGEAAEPYYQPWSQSADGIAVVWYRADYEASALHEIAHWCIAGRARRRLMDYGYWYEGDGRDQAAQRRFLQVEARPQALESLFHQAWGSTFHCSLDNLNGDHGDEQAFAKAVSQERQALLNHGLPPRAARFIQALRNRRQQEEC
;
A
#
# COMPACT_ATOMS: atom_id res chain seq x y z
N MET A 1 -0.79 1.41 22.09
CA MET A 1 -0.98 1.72 20.67
C MET A 1 -0.32 0.61 19.89
N SER A 2 -1.04 -0.10 19.04
CA SER A 2 -0.42 -1.06 18.11
C SER A 2 0.42 -0.31 17.06
N GLN A 3 1.28 -1.03 16.34
CA GLN A 3 2.04 -0.46 15.21
C GLN A 3 1.09 0.06 14.10
N SER A 4 -0.03 -0.62 13.90
CA SER A 4 -1.02 -0.27 12.88
C SER A 4 -1.85 0.97 13.25
N GLU A 5 -2.29 1.11 14.51
CA GLU A 5 -2.92 2.36 15.02
C GLU A 5 -2.00 3.57 14.88
N LEU A 6 -0.70 3.35 14.98
CA LEU A 6 0.29 4.39 14.82
C LEU A 6 0.48 4.79 13.35
N LEU A 7 0.47 3.82 12.43
CA LEU A 7 0.42 4.09 10.99
C LEU A 7 -0.84 4.89 10.63
N GLU A 8 -2.00 4.58 11.21
CA GLU A 8 -3.23 5.36 11.01
C GLU A 8 -3.04 6.83 11.41
N LYS A 9 -2.38 7.09 12.55
CA LYS A 9 -2.08 8.46 13.01
C LYS A 9 -1.15 9.19 12.06
N VAL A 10 -0.06 8.55 11.64
CA VAL A 10 0.90 9.16 10.70
C VAL A 10 0.21 9.44 9.35
N PHE A 11 -0.60 8.52 8.86
CA PHE A 11 -1.38 8.69 7.64
C PHE A 11 -2.37 9.85 7.77
N HIS A 12 -3.13 9.91 8.87
CA HIS A 12 -4.07 10.97 9.16
C HIS A 12 -3.39 12.34 9.17
N GLN A 13 -2.26 12.49 9.86
CA GLN A 13 -1.47 13.72 9.90
C GLN A 13 -1.00 14.16 8.50
N CYS A 14 -0.66 13.20 7.64
CA CYS A 14 -0.20 13.49 6.28
C CYS A 14 -1.33 13.94 5.34
N PHE A 15 -2.51 13.32 5.46
CA PHE A 15 -3.48 13.30 4.37
C PHE A 15 -4.88 13.76 4.72
N PHE A 16 -5.31 13.72 5.98
CA PHE A 16 -6.71 14.00 6.32
C PHE A 16 -7.14 15.40 5.87
N ALA A 17 -6.37 16.43 6.24
CA ALA A 17 -6.68 17.81 5.89
C ALA A 17 -6.57 18.13 4.38
N ARG A 18 -5.83 17.32 3.60
CA ARG A 18 -5.49 17.63 2.19
C ARG A 18 -6.26 16.77 1.19
N GLU A 19 -6.56 15.54 1.57
CA GLU A 19 -7.14 14.51 0.71
C GLU A 19 -8.44 13.94 1.30
N LEU A 20 -8.86 14.37 2.50
CA LEU A 20 -10.08 13.88 3.17
C LEU A 20 -10.16 12.36 3.18
N THR A 21 -9.00 11.73 3.46
CA THR A 21 -8.83 10.28 3.46
C THR A 21 -8.25 9.85 4.80
N ARG A 22 -8.77 8.76 5.34
CA ARG A 22 -8.25 8.08 6.53
C ARG A 22 -7.84 6.64 6.21
N LEU A 23 -6.93 6.11 7.02
CA LEU A 23 -6.56 4.70 7.04
C LEU A 23 -7.35 4.04 8.18
N GLN A 24 -7.86 2.83 7.97
CA GLN A 24 -8.57 2.09 9.00
C GLN A 24 -8.32 0.59 8.89
N GLY A 25 -8.00 -0.06 10.02
CA GLY A 25 -7.88 -1.51 10.12
C GLY A 25 -9.21 -2.26 10.30
N GLU A 26 -9.11 -3.50 10.75
CA GLU A 26 -10.22 -4.40 11.09
C GLU A 26 -11.11 -4.83 9.91
N ALA A 27 -10.67 -4.60 8.68
CA ALA A 27 -11.37 -5.15 7.52
C ALA A 27 -11.07 -6.66 7.39
N ALA A 28 -12.06 -7.42 6.92
CA ALA A 28 -11.88 -8.83 6.61
C ALA A 28 -10.92 -9.02 5.43
N GLU A 29 -11.07 -8.17 4.42
CA GLU A 29 -10.22 -8.03 3.25
C GLU A 29 -9.90 -6.55 3.02
N PRO A 30 -8.70 -6.21 2.53
CA PRO A 30 -8.35 -4.83 2.24
C PRO A 30 -9.14 -4.29 1.04
N TYR A 31 -9.44 -2.99 1.05
CA TYR A 31 -10.08 -2.30 -0.09
C TYR A 31 -10.02 -0.77 0.07
N TYR A 32 -10.21 -0.08 -1.05
CA TYR A 32 -10.46 1.37 -1.02
C TYR A 32 -11.94 1.73 -1.17
N GLN A 33 -12.42 2.59 -0.27
CA GLN A 33 -13.74 3.21 -0.31
C GLN A 33 -13.63 4.70 -0.64
N PRO A 34 -14.16 5.17 -1.79
CA PRO A 34 -14.17 6.58 -2.11
C PRO A 34 -15.18 7.32 -1.23
N TRP A 35 -14.96 8.63 -1.06
CA TRP A 35 -15.81 9.51 -0.26
C TRP A 35 -17.30 9.44 -0.64
N SER A 36 -17.62 9.25 -1.92
CA SER A 36 -19.00 9.18 -2.42
C SER A 36 -19.75 7.92 -2.01
N GLN A 37 -19.02 6.91 -1.51
CA GLN A 37 -19.56 5.64 -1.02
C GLN A 37 -19.39 5.52 0.51
N SER A 38 -18.85 6.53 1.18
CA SER A 38 -18.75 6.58 2.65
C SER A 38 -19.91 7.37 3.25
N ALA A 39 -20.42 6.91 4.40
CA ALA A 39 -21.53 7.55 5.10
C ALA A 39 -21.20 8.96 5.63
N ASP A 40 -19.93 9.19 5.99
CA ASP A 40 -19.42 10.46 6.53
C ASP A 40 -18.78 11.37 5.48
N GLY A 41 -18.77 10.96 4.21
CA GLY A 41 -18.12 11.69 3.12
C GLY A 41 -16.59 11.69 3.19
N ILE A 42 -15.97 10.81 3.98
CA ILE A 42 -14.52 10.65 4.12
C ILE A 42 -14.11 9.40 3.35
N ALA A 43 -13.07 9.50 2.50
CA ALA A 43 -12.54 8.32 1.84
C ALA A 43 -11.77 7.44 2.84
N VAL A 44 -11.85 6.11 2.68
CA VAL A 44 -11.21 5.17 3.61
C VAL A 44 -10.33 4.19 2.84
N VAL A 45 -9.09 4.05 3.30
CA VAL A 45 -8.18 2.97 2.90
C VAL A 45 -8.30 1.90 3.98
N TRP A 46 -8.91 0.77 3.66
CA TRP A 46 -9.13 -0.32 4.59
C TRP A 46 -8.03 -1.36 4.46
N TYR A 47 -7.38 -1.71 5.56
CA TYR A 47 -6.40 -2.80 5.61
C TYR A 47 -6.89 -3.93 6.52
N ARG A 48 -6.28 -5.10 6.36
CA ARG A 48 -6.72 -6.33 7.02
C ARG A 48 -6.32 -6.35 8.50
N ALA A 49 -7.30 -6.60 9.37
CA ALA A 49 -7.11 -6.72 10.82
C ALA A 49 -6.25 -5.56 11.36
N ASP A 50 -5.25 -5.86 12.17
CA ASP A 50 -4.30 -4.90 12.73
C ASP A 50 -2.88 -5.05 12.12
N TYR A 51 -2.78 -5.64 10.93
CA TYR A 51 -1.49 -6.01 10.32
C TYR A 51 -0.75 -4.83 9.70
N GLU A 52 0.46 -4.55 10.21
CA GLU A 52 1.35 -3.49 9.71
C GLU A 52 1.65 -3.62 8.21
N ALA A 53 2.00 -4.82 7.75
CA ALA A 53 2.31 -5.07 6.34
C ALA A 53 1.09 -4.76 5.45
N SER A 54 -0.12 -5.18 5.87
CA SER A 54 -1.35 -4.86 5.14
C SER A 54 -1.60 -3.35 5.09
N ALA A 55 -1.41 -2.63 6.20
CA ALA A 55 -1.53 -1.18 6.23
C ALA A 55 -0.54 -0.49 5.27
N LEU A 56 0.74 -0.88 5.30
CA LEU A 56 1.77 -0.30 4.43
C LEU A 56 1.50 -0.61 2.94
N HIS A 57 1.05 -1.81 2.64
CA HIS A 57 0.65 -2.23 1.29
C HIS A 57 -0.50 -1.37 0.74
N GLU A 58 -1.57 -1.20 1.51
CA GLU A 58 -2.73 -0.42 1.09
C GLU A 58 -2.42 1.08 0.90
N ILE A 59 -1.54 1.64 1.75
CA ILE A 59 -1.04 3.01 1.56
C ILE A 59 -0.24 3.12 0.26
N ALA A 60 0.49 2.07 -0.14
CA ALA A 60 1.29 2.05 -1.36
C ALA A 60 0.37 2.09 -2.60
N HIS A 61 -0.64 1.22 -2.63
CA HIS A 61 -1.70 1.24 -3.64
C HIS A 61 -2.38 2.59 -3.73
N TRP A 62 -2.81 3.13 -2.57
CA TRP A 62 -3.44 4.44 -2.50
C TRP A 62 -2.54 5.53 -3.08
N CYS A 63 -1.25 5.52 -2.75
CA CYS A 63 -0.26 6.51 -3.24
C CYS A 63 -0.03 6.44 -4.75
N ILE A 64 -0.13 5.26 -5.36
CA ILE A 64 0.00 5.06 -6.81
C ILE A 64 -1.29 5.44 -7.54
N ALA A 65 -2.45 5.13 -6.98
CA ALA A 65 -3.74 5.39 -7.62
C ALA A 65 -3.98 6.89 -7.86
N GLY A 66 -4.09 7.29 -9.12
CA GLY A 66 -4.35 8.68 -9.52
C GLY A 66 -5.73 9.21 -9.09
N ARG A 67 -5.96 10.53 -9.27
CA ARG A 67 -7.21 11.18 -8.82
C ARG A 67 -8.49 10.55 -9.39
N ALA A 68 -8.46 10.13 -10.66
CA ALA A 68 -9.62 9.49 -11.30
C ALA A 68 -9.90 8.11 -10.69
N ARG A 69 -8.86 7.32 -10.45
CA ARG A 69 -8.92 5.99 -9.82
C ARG A 69 -9.50 6.08 -8.41
N ARG A 70 -9.11 7.10 -7.62
CA ARG A 70 -9.65 7.36 -6.27
C ARG A 70 -11.12 7.79 -6.20
N ARG A 71 -11.85 7.79 -7.32
CA ARG A 71 -13.30 7.96 -7.35
C ARG A 71 -14.05 6.64 -7.45
N LEU A 72 -13.33 5.54 -7.62
CA LEU A 72 -13.86 4.20 -7.83
C LEU A 72 -13.60 3.34 -6.60
N MET A 73 -14.52 2.44 -6.30
CA MET A 73 -14.27 1.36 -5.35
C MET A 73 -13.02 0.59 -5.77
N ASP A 74 -12.15 0.34 -4.81
CA ASP A 74 -10.87 -0.37 -5.00
C ASP A 74 -10.06 0.13 -6.21
N TYR A 75 -10.06 1.44 -6.42
CA TYR A 75 -9.41 2.11 -7.54
C TYR A 75 -9.89 1.65 -8.93
N GLY A 76 -10.97 0.88 -9.02
CA GLY A 76 -11.42 0.23 -10.25
C GLY A 76 -10.41 -0.80 -10.77
N TYR A 77 -9.58 -1.38 -9.90
CA TYR A 77 -8.81 -2.56 -10.24
C TYR A 77 -9.71 -3.79 -10.32
N TRP A 78 -9.31 -4.75 -11.15
CA TRP A 78 -9.97 -6.04 -11.20
C TRP A 78 -9.42 -6.89 -10.06
N TYR A 79 -10.30 -7.43 -9.22
CA TYR A 79 -9.92 -8.40 -8.20
C TYR A 79 -10.08 -9.82 -8.74
N GLU A 80 -8.97 -10.54 -8.85
CA GLU A 80 -8.96 -12.00 -9.04
C GLU A 80 -8.31 -12.59 -7.78
N GLY A 81 -9.15 -13.17 -6.94
CA GLY A 81 -8.75 -13.69 -5.64
C GLY A 81 -7.88 -14.94 -5.75
N ASP A 82 -7.59 -15.54 -4.60
CA ASP A 82 -6.77 -16.73 -4.47
C ASP A 82 -7.19 -17.89 -5.39
N GLY A 83 -6.24 -18.74 -5.78
CA GLY A 83 -6.44 -19.83 -6.74
C GLY A 83 -6.22 -19.42 -8.20
N ARG A 84 -5.46 -18.35 -8.44
CA ARG A 84 -5.12 -17.87 -9.80
C ARG A 84 -4.30 -18.91 -10.55
N ASP A 85 -4.62 -19.07 -11.84
CA ASP A 85 -3.78 -19.81 -12.77
C ASP A 85 -2.50 -19.02 -13.12
N GLN A 86 -1.58 -19.67 -13.82
CA GLN A 86 -0.31 -19.07 -14.19
C GLN A 86 -0.46 -17.77 -15.02
N ALA A 87 -1.47 -17.67 -15.88
CA ALA A 87 -1.67 -16.50 -16.73
C ALA A 87 -2.25 -15.33 -15.93
N ALA A 88 -3.23 -15.59 -15.07
CA ALA A 88 -3.79 -14.64 -14.11
C ALA A 88 -2.71 -14.14 -13.14
N GLN A 89 -1.93 -15.05 -12.54
CA GLN A 89 -0.85 -14.70 -11.61
C GLN A 89 0.20 -13.79 -12.27
N ARG A 90 0.58 -14.05 -13.53
CA ARG A 90 1.51 -13.15 -14.25
C ARG A 90 0.96 -11.73 -14.43
N ARG A 91 -0.34 -11.58 -14.71
CA ARG A 91 -0.97 -10.25 -14.83
C ARG A 91 -1.03 -9.54 -13.48
N PHE A 92 -1.33 -10.28 -12.42
CA PHE A 92 -1.32 -9.77 -11.06
C PHE A 92 0.08 -9.25 -10.67
N LEU A 93 1.12 -10.07 -10.82
CA LEU A 93 2.49 -9.67 -10.46
C LEU A 93 2.99 -8.47 -11.28
N GLN A 94 2.54 -8.29 -12.53
CA GLN A 94 2.87 -7.11 -13.33
C GLN A 94 2.31 -5.81 -12.72
N VAL A 95 1.11 -5.84 -12.16
CA VAL A 95 0.49 -4.66 -11.55
C VAL A 95 0.97 -4.43 -10.12
N GLU A 96 1.38 -5.48 -9.41
CA GLU A 96 1.86 -5.43 -8.01
C GLU A 96 3.31 -5.01 -7.85
N ALA A 97 4.14 -5.12 -8.89
CA ALA A 97 5.57 -4.82 -8.76
C ALA A 97 5.84 -3.38 -8.25
N ARG A 98 5.07 -2.40 -8.74
CA ARG A 98 5.22 -0.99 -8.36
C ARG A 98 4.63 -0.67 -6.98
N PRO A 99 3.42 -1.13 -6.60
CA PRO A 99 2.93 -1.08 -5.23
C PRO A 99 3.91 -1.67 -4.22
N GLN A 100 4.38 -2.89 -4.43
CA GLN A 100 5.32 -3.55 -3.53
C GLN A 100 6.70 -2.87 -3.49
N ALA A 101 7.15 -2.28 -4.60
CA ALA A 101 8.34 -1.44 -4.61
C ALA A 101 8.19 -0.22 -3.69
N LEU A 102 7.03 0.42 -3.71
CA LEU A 102 6.76 1.57 -2.84
C LEU A 102 6.55 1.16 -1.38
N GLU A 103 5.85 0.06 -1.14
CA GLU A 103 5.71 -0.58 0.17
C GLU A 103 7.09 -0.87 0.79
N SER A 104 8.04 -1.40 0.02
CA SER A 104 9.40 -1.66 0.49
C SER A 104 10.13 -0.39 0.96
N LEU A 105 9.80 0.77 0.39
CA LEU A 105 10.36 2.06 0.83
C LEU A 105 9.68 2.55 2.11
N PHE A 106 8.40 2.22 2.31
CA PHE A 106 7.71 2.50 3.56
C PHE A 106 8.22 1.64 4.71
N HIS A 107 8.40 0.33 4.51
CA HIS A 107 9.05 -0.56 5.49
C HIS A 107 10.43 -0.02 5.89
N GLN A 108 11.26 0.38 4.92
CA GLN A 108 12.56 0.97 5.23
C GLN A 108 12.45 2.27 6.05
N ALA A 109 11.49 3.14 5.72
CA ALA A 109 11.28 4.39 6.43
C ALA A 109 10.73 4.17 7.85
N TRP A 110 9.90 3.13 8.01
CA TRP A 110 9.33 2.70 9.27
C TRP A 110 10.33 1.98 10.17
N GLY A 111 11.32 1.29 9.59
CA GLY A 111 12.27 0.46 10.32
C GLY A 111 11.87 -1.01 10.44
N SER A 112 11.00 -1.52 9.56
CA SER A 112 10.64 -2.95 9.50
C SER A 112 11.14 -3.62 8.23
N THR A 113 11.15 -4.96 8.25
CA THR A 113 11.58 -5.79 7.11
C THR A 113 10.43 -5.94 6.11
N PHE A 114 10.73 -5.72 4.83
CA PHE A 114 9.80 -5.96 3.73
C PHE A 114 9.98 -7.37 3.16
N HIS A 115 8.86 -8.02 2.82
CA HIS A 115 8.82 -9.30 2.13
C HIS A 115 7.90 -9.19 0.91
N CYS A 116 8.34 -9.70 -0.24
CA CYS A 116 7.47 -9.75 -1.42
C CYS A 116 6.29 -10.69 -1.17
N SER A 117 5.08 -10.28 -1.55
CA SER A 117 3.89 -11.11 -1.47
C SER A 117 3.46 -11.54 -2.87
N LEU A 118 3.31 -12.85 -3.08
CA LEU A 118 2.74 -13.40 -4.33
C LEU A 118 1.22 -13.52 -4.27
N ASP A 119 0.65 -13.42 -3.07
CA ASP A 119 -0.79 -13.37 -2.79
C ASP A 119 -1.63 -14.45 -3.50
N ASN A 120 -1.13 -15.69 -3.58
CA ASN A 120 -1.82 -16.81 -4.24
C ASN A 120 -1.52 -18.11 -3.51
N LEU A 121 -2.20 -18.38 -2.39
CA LEU A 121 -1.97 -19.52 -1.50
C LEU A 121 -2.42 -20.86 -2.11
N ASN A 122 -3.54 -20.87 -2.85
CA ASN A 122 -4.14 -22.09 -3.41
C ASN A 122 -3.97 -22.22 -4.93
N GLY A 123 -3.10 -21.41 -5.55
CA GLY A 123 -2.86 -21.39 -7.00
C GLY A 123 -1.40 -21.54 -7.39
N ASP A 124 -1.06 -21.13 -8.61
CA ASP A 124 0.34 -21.05 -9.06
C ASP A 124 1.01 -19.83 -8.40
N HIS A 125 1.95 -20.05 -7.49
CA HIS A 125 2.65 -18.96 -6.80
C HIS A 125 3.41 -18.03 -7.78
N GLY A 126 3.75 -18.51 -8.97
CA GLY A 126 4.62 -17.83 -9.91
C GLY A 126 6.10 -17.93 -9.53
N ASP A 127 6.93 -17.11 -10.18
CA ASP A 127 8.37 -17.07 -9.93
C ASP A 127 8.71 -15.93 -8.96
N GLU A 128 8.93 -16.29 -7.69
CA GLU A 128 9.26 -15.35 -6.61
C GLU A 128 10.53 -14.54 -6.92
N GLN A 129 11.56 -15.18 -7.50
CA GLN A 129 12.83 -14.50 -7.78
C GLN A 129 12.67 -13.49 -8.91
N ALA A 130 11.94 -13.85 -9.96
CA ALA A 130 11.60 -12.93 -11.04
C ALA A 130 10.77 -11.74 -10.52
N PHE A 131 9.81 -12.00 -9.63
CA PHE A 131 8.99 -10.94 -9.05
C PHE A 131 9.80 -10.02 -8.13
N ALA A 132 10.63 -10.57 -7.24
CA ALA A 132 11.51 -9.78 -6.38
C ALA A 132 12.47 -8.90 -7.20
N LYS A 133 12.95 -9.40 -8.35
CA LYS A 133 13.74 -8.59 -9.30
C LYS A 133 12.93 -7.45 -9.91
N ALA A 134 11.67 -7.69 -10.29
CA ALA A 134 10.79 -6.65 -10.82
C ALA A 134 10.49 -5.57 -9.77
N VAL A 135 10.20 -5.97 -8.53
CA VAL A 135 10.03 -5.06 -7.38
C VAL A 135 11.28 -4.21 -7.15
N SER A 136 12.46 -4.81 -7.18
CA SER A 136 13.73 -4.10 -7.05
C SER A 136 13.96 -3.07 -8.18
N GLN A 137 13.61 -3.43 -9.42
CA GLN A 137 13.69 -2.52 -10.57
C GLN A 137 12.75 -1.32 -10.44
N GLU A 138 11.48 -1.55 -10.08
CA GLU A 138 10.51 -0.47 -9.82
C GLU A 138 10.95 0.41 -8.64
N ARG A 139 11.52 -0.19 -7.60
CA ARG A 139 12.06 0.56 -6.45
C ARG A 139 13.19 1.50 -6.89
N GLN A 140 14.13 1.00 -7.70
CA GLN A 140 15.20 1.84 -8.24
C GLN A 140 14.64 2.94 -9.16
N ALA A 141 13.63 2.64 -9.97
CA ALA A 141 12.97 3.63 -10.82
C ALA A 141 12.29 4.74 -9.99
N LEU A 142 11.60 4.38 -8.91
CA LEU A 142 10.98 5.34 -7.97
C LEU A 142 12.03 6.25 -7.30
N LEU A 143 13.21 5.70 -6.96
CA LEU A 143 14.30 6.49 -6.39
C LEU A 143 14.96 7.42 -7.41
N ASN A 144 15.11 6.97 -8.67
CA ASN A 144 15.79 7.73 -9.72
C ASN A 144 14.88 8.82 -10.33
N HIS A 145 13.62 8.50 -10.57
CA HIS A 145 12.68 9.39 -11.28
C HIS A 145 11.82 10.22 -10.32
N GLY A 146 11.91 9.96 -9.02
CA GLY A 146 11.15 10.64 -7.98
C GLY A 146 9.90 9.88 -7.55
N LEU A 147 9.57 10.06 -6.28
CA LEU A 147 8.41 9.43 -5.64
C LEU A 147 7.12 10.18 -5.97
N PRO A 148 5.97 9.49 -6.05
CA PRO A 148 4.67 10.14 -6.02
C PRO A 148 4.59 11.13 -4.83
N PRO A 149 4.05 12.35 -5.00
CA PRO A 149 4.08 13.36 -3.94
C PRO A 149 3.47 12.92 -2.60
N ARG A 150 2.48 12.03 -2.63
CA ARG A 150 1.88 11.44 -1.43
C ARG A 150 2.84 10.46 -0.74
N ALA A 151 3.49 9.59 -1.52
CA ALA A 151 4.48 8.66 -1.01
C ALA A 151 5.69 9.38 -0.39
N ALA A 152 6.21 10.41 -1.06
CA ALA A 152 7.32 11.22 -0.54
C ALA A 152 6.97 11.85 0.83
N ARG A 153 5.76 12.40 0.95
CA ARG A 153 5.26 12.97 2.21
C ARG A 153 5.17 11.92 3.30
N PHE A 154 4.61 10.74 2.99
CA PHE A 154 4.47 9.67 3.97
C PHE A 154 5.83 9.17 4.45
N ILE A 155 6.78 8.92 3.54
CA ILE A 155 8.16 8.51 3.87
C ILE A 155 8.83 9.53 4.80
N GLN A 156 8.66 10.83 4.53
CA GLN A 156 9.24 11.86 5.40
C GLN A 156 8.63 11.81 6.80
N ALA A 157 7.31 11.61 6.91
CA ALA A 157 6.64 11.53 8.21
C ALA A 157 7.07 10.28 9.00
N LEU A 158 7.21 9.12 8.35
CA LEU A 158 7.72 7.90 8.97
C LEU A 158 9.15 8.10 9.50
N ARG A 159 10.04 8.71 8.71
CA ARG A 159 11.42 8.99 9.12
C ARG A 159 11.50 9.95 10.30
N ASN A 160 10.75 11.06 10.24
CA ASN A 160 10.71 12.05 11.32
C ASN A 160 10.24 11.41 12.63
N ARG A 161 9.23 10.54 12.54
CA ARG A 161 8.75 9.80 13.70
C ARG A 161 9.86 8.94 14.30
N ARG A 162 10.53 8.12 13.49
CA ARG A 162 11.57 7.21 13.99
C ARG A 162 12.71 7.94 14.69
N GLN A 163 13.12 9.08 14.13
CA GLN A 163 14.14 9.94 14.74
C GLN A 163 13.73 10.48 16.12
N GLN A 164 12.43 10.72 16.35
CA GLN A 164 11.91 11.16 17.65
C GLN A 164 11.83 10.04 18.69
N GLU A 165 11.83 8.77 18.27
CA GLU A 165 11.89 7.62 19.18
C GLU A 165 13.33 7.26 19.58
N GLU A 166 14.30 7.60 18.73
CA GLU A 166 15.73 7.37 18.95
C GLU A 166 16.41 8.47 19.81
N CYS A 167 15.74 9.60 20.07
CA CYS A 167 16.22 10.71 20.90
C CYS A 167 15.64 10.66 22.32
#